data_AF-A0A9D8BS18-F1
#
_entry.id   AF-A0A9D8BS18-F1
#
_cell.length_a   1.000
_cell.length_b   1.000
_cell.length_c   1.000
_cell.angle_alpha   90.00
_cell.angle_beta   90.00
_cell.angle_gamma   90.00
#
_symmetry.space_group_name_H-M   'P 1'
#
loop_
_entity.id
_entity.type
_entity.pdbx_description
1 polymer ?
#
loop_
_entity_poly.entity_id
_entity_poly.type
_entity_poly.pdbx_seq_one_letter_code
_entity_poly.pdbx_strand_id
1 'polypeptide(L)'
;MGTESNGGFVNISISNCAISSSPDSPRKLHKGGRGLAGIALEMVDGGRLDRVTISNIAIRGVNVPIFMRLGDRGRPYKKDMLRPPVGSFKNVTVSNVIATEVSPIGCSITGLPGHPIENVTLSNINLSFDGGEEKALAARAVAELPEQYPESGMFGKLPAYGLFCRHVKGLTLSNVALRTAKPDLRHALVCDDVQDLAIENLDAKYWPGAATLLRLTGVRGALIRGCRPQVSGGAFLKLEGSETSNIVLTGNDLSGVGNVADVAGDVAKTALVQK
;
A
#
# COMPACT_ATOMS: atom_id res chain seq x y z
N MET A 1 7.24 12.21 8.10
CA MET A 1 6.47 13.08 9.02
C MET A 1 6.00 12.22 10.17
N GLY A 2 6.32 12.63 11.40
CA GLY A 2 6.30 11.77 12.58
C GLY A 2 7.73 11.60 13.15
N THR A 3 7.98 10.68 14.08
CA THR A 3 6.99 9.81 14.74
C THR A 3 6.29 10.49 15.89
N GLU A 4 6.86 11.57 16.45
CA GLU A 4 6.22 12.39 17.48
C GLU A 4 5.09 13.21 16.87
N SER A 5 3.85 12.75 17.10
CA SER A 5 2.70 13.15 16.27
C SER A 5 1.54 13.76 17.06
N ASN A 6 1.75 14.09 18.34
CA ASN A 6 0.74 14.70 19.23
C ASN A 6 0.12 15.99 18.65
N GLY A 7 0.94 16.88 18.08
CA GLY A 7 0.50 18.17 17.56
C GLY A 7 -0.19 18.13 16.18
N GLY A 8 -0.05 17.01 15.46
CA GLY A 8 -0.57 16.86 14.11
C GLY A 8 0.20 17.61 13.02
N PHE A 9 -0.24 17.41 11.79
CA PHE A 9 0.34 17.93 10.56
C PHE A 9 -0.79 18.29 9.60
N VAL A 10 -0.95 19.57 9.30
CA VAL A 10 -2.10 20.06 8.54
C VAL A 10 -1.67 21.06 7.48
N ASN A 11 -2.25 20.98 6.27
CA ASN A 11 -1.96 21.89 5.15
C ASN A 11 -0.47 21.87 4.74
N ILE A 12 0.04 20.69 4.41
CA ILE A 12 1.44 20.51 4.03
C ILE A 12 1.54 20.20 2.54
N SER A 13 2.44 20.90 1.86
CA SER A 13 2.84 20.61 0.49
C SER A 13 4.34 20.27 0.46
N ILE A 14 4.68 19.14 -0.15
CA ILE A 14 6.06 18.72 -0.40
C ILE A 14 6.18 18.44 -1.89
N SER A 15 7.09 19.11 -2.58
CA SER A 15 7.20 18.94 -4.03
C SER A 15 8.62 19.09 -4.56
N ASN A 16 8.89 18.43 -5.69
CA ASN A 16 10.12 18.57 -6.47
C ASN A 16 11.36 18.14 -5.68
N CYS A 17 11.28 16.97 -5.04
CA CYS A 17 12.37 16.42 -4.23
C CYS A 17 12.99 15.19 -4.90
N ALA A 18 14.31 15.07 -4.75
CA ALA A 18 15.04 13.82 -5.04
C ALA A 18 15.48 13.19 -3.72
N ILE A 19 15.16 11.91 -3.53
CA ILE A 19 15.51 11.12 -2.36
C ILE A 19 16.38 9.97 -2.84
N SER A 20 17.63 9.93 -2.40
CA SER A 20 18.56 8.88 -2.82
C SER A 20 19.33 8.36 -1.62
N SER A 21 19.41 7.04 -1.53
CA SER A 21 20.46 6.35 -0.80
C SER A 21 21.30 5.54 -1.77
N SER A 22 22.49 5.14 -1.36
CA SER A 22 23.40 4.32 -2.16
C SER A 22 23.44 2.92 -1.58
N PRO A 23 22.64 1.95 -2.09
CA PRO A 23 22.61 0.58 -1.57
C PRO A 23 24.01 -0.07 -1.59
N ASP A 24 24.83 0.31 -2.56
CA ASP A 24 26.19 -0.18 -2.79
C ASP A 24 27.28 0.69 -2.11
N SER A 25 26.88 1.69 -1.31
CA SER A 25 27.85 2.52 -0.60
C SER A 25 28.56 1.71 0.49
N PRO A 26 29.91 1.79 0.58
CA PRO A 26 30.66 1.20 1.69
C PRO A 26 30.32 1.85 3.03
N ARG A 27 29.82 3.10 3.01
CA ARG A 27 29.24 3.77 4.17
C ARG A 27 27.77 3.38 4.31
N LYS A 28 27.46 2.57 5.32
CA LYS A 28 26.08 2.19 5.68
C LYS A 28 25.45 3.33 6.49
N LEU A 29 24.33 3.88 6.01
CA LEU A 29 23.57 4.93 6.70
C LEU A 29 22.71 4.37 7.84
N HIS A 30 22.13 3.17 7.65
CA HIS A 30 21.35 2.42 8.65
C HIS A 30 21.67 0.91 8.55
N LYS A 31 20.92 0.03 9.22
CA LYS A 31 21.09 -1.45 9.21
C LYS A 31 20.85 -2.06 7.82
N GLY A 32 21.72 -1.73 6.85
CA GLY A 32 21.56 -1.95 5.42
C GLY A 32 21.88 -0.66 4.66
N GLY A 33 22.53 -0.74 3.50
CA GLY A 33 22.93 0.43 2.69
C GLY A 33 21.77 1.28 2.13
N ARG A 34 20.51 0.92 2.44
CA ARG A 34 19.29 1.52 1.91
C ARG A 34 18.68 2.52 2.89
N GLY A 35 18.07 3.59 2.39
CA GLY A 35 17.24 4.50 3.18
C GLY A 35 15.97 3.79 3.67
N LEU A 36 15.47 4.13 4.87
CA LEU A 36 14.30 3.44 5.45
C LEU A 36 13.03 3.63 4.61
N ALA A 37 12.73 4.88 4.25
CA ALA A 37 11.59 5.18 3.40
C ALA A 37 11.83 6.39 2.50
N GLY A 38 11.09 6.45 1.38
CA GLY A 38 11.01 7.65 0.54
C GLY A 38 10.01 8.64 1.11
N ILE A 39 8.73 8.27 1.08
CA ILE A 39 7.63 9.03 1.68
C ILE A 39 7.14 8.27 2.90
N ALA A 40 7.31 8.85 4.09
CA ALA A 40 6.83 8.29 5.35
C ALA A 40 5.87 9.27 6.05
N LEU A 41 4.64 8.84 6.27
CA LEU A 41 3.59 9.58 7.01
C LEU A 41 3.14 8.72 8.20
N GLU A 42 3.45 9.15 9.41
CA GLU A 42 3.39 8.31 10.61
C GLU A 42 2.63 9.03 11.73
N MET A 43 1.35 8.71 11.87
CA MET A 43 0.46 9.23 12.91
C MET A 43 0.22 8.18 13.97
N VAL A 44 0.93 8.28 15.10
CA VAL A 44 0.91 7.24 16.13
C VAL A 44 0.69 7.74 17.56
N ASP A 45 0.70 9.05 17.80
CA ASP A 45 0.52 9.65 19.13
C ASP A 45 -0.73 10.55 19.21
N GLY A 46 -1.79 10.20 18.49
CA GLY A 46 -3.11 10.81 18.69
C GLY A 46 -3.37 12.16 18.05
N GLY A 47 -2.42 12.75 17.33
CA GLY A 47 -2.68 13.98 16.58
C GLY A 47 -3.44 13.75 15.27
N ARG A 48 -3.57 14.83 14.48
CA ARG A 48 -4.27 14.84 13.19
C ARG A 48 -3.31 15.05 12.02
N LEU A 49 -3.33 14.17 11.02
CA LEU A 49 -2.77 14.41 9.70
C LEU A 49 -3.90 14.69 8.71
N ASP A 50 -3.89 15.86 8.09
CA ASP A 50 -4.99 16.31 7.23
C ASP A 50 -4.51 17.28 6.14
N ARG A 51 -4.93 17.08 4.89
CA ARG A 51 -4.58 17.91 3.72
C ARG A 51 -3.06 17.96 3.51
N VAL A 52 -2.49 16.80 3.17
CA VAL A 52 -1.08 16.67 2.80
C VAL A 52 -1.00 16.34 1.31
N THR A 53 -0.28 17.16 0.56
CA THR A 53 -0.02 16.95 -0.87
C THR A 53 1.47 16.72 -1.08
N ILE A 54 1.82 15.64 -1.78
CA ILE A 54 3.20 15.29 -2.10
C ILE A 54 3.29 15.06 -3.61
N SER A 55 4.15 15.80 -4.32
CA SER A 55 4.22 15.70 -5.77
C SER A 55 5.63 15.79 -6.36
N ASN A 56 5.83 15.18 -7.53
CA ASN A 56 7.08 15.28 -8.30
C ASN A 56 8.30 14.80 -7.48
N ILE A 57 8.25 13.53 -7.05
CA ILE A 57 9.30 12.95 -6.20
C ILE A 57 10.05 11.85 -6.98
N ALA A 58 11.37 11.97 -7.04
CA ALA A 58 12.26 10.92 -7.55
C ALA A 58 12.92 10.20 -6.37
N ILE A 59 12.79 8.87 -6.30
CA ILE A 59 13.28 8.05 -5.18
C ILE A 59 14.22 6.96 -5.72
N ARG A 60 15.37 6.77 -5.08
CA ARG A 60 16.31 5.69 -5.41
C ARG A 60 16.87 5.01 -4.17
N GLY A 61 16.89 3.68 -4.19
CA GLY A 61 17.67 2.88 -3.24
C GLY A 61 17.05 2.69 -1.87
N VAL A 62 15.78 3.05 -1.66
CA VAL A 62 15.10 2.95 -0.35
C VAL A 62 14.53 1.55 -0.09
N ASN A 63 14.22 1.26 1.17
CA ASN A 63 13.50 0.05 1.55
C ASN A 63 12.02 0.14 1.15
N VAL A 64 11.35 1.23 1.51
CA VAL A 64 9.90 1.41 1.27
C VAL A 64 9.64 2.79 0.66
N PRO A 65 9.15 2.90 -0.58
CA PRO A 65 9.03 4.19 -1.25
C PRO A 65 7.82 4.99 -0.74
N ILE A 66 6.74 4.31 -0.34
CA ILE A 66 5.55 4.91 0.26
C ILE A 66 5.16 4.11 1.52
N PHE A 67 5.15 4.79 2.65
CA PHE A 67 4.76 4.26 3.95
C PHE A 67 3.78 5.23 4.62
N MET A 68 2.58 4.75 4.91
CA MET A 68 1.54 5.49 5.63
C MET A 68 1.03 4.63 6.78
N ARG A 69 1.14 5.15 7.99
CA ARG A 69 0.72 4.46 9.22
C ARG A 69 -0.13 5.37 10.08
N LEU A 70 -1.35 4.95 10.37
CA LEU A 70 -2.10 5.38 11.54
C LEU A 70 -2.00 4.28 12.60
N GLY A 71 -1.42 4.60 13.77
CA GLY A 71 -1.19 3.68 14.87
C GLY A 71 -1.61 4.29 16.22
N ASP A 72 -1.40 3.52 17.29
CA ASP A 72 -1.79 3.86 18.66
C ASP A 72 -0.61 3.68 19.63
N ARG A 73 0.58 4.18 19.26
CA ARG A 73 1.70 4.27 20.20
C ARG A 73 1.31 5.12 21.42
N GLY A 74 0.53 6.18 21.18
CA GLY A 74 -0.08 6.99 22.22
C GLY A 74 0.94 7.59 23.18
N ARG A 75 2.13 7.99 22.70
CA ARG A 75 3.15 8.54 23.60
C ARG A 75 2.81 10.01 23.91
N PRO A 76 2.50 10.36 25.17
CA PRO A 76 2.22 11.75 25.51
C PRO A 76 3.48 12.62 25.35
N TYR A 77 3.30 13.90 24.97
CA TYR A 77 4.41 14.84 24.79
C TYR A 77 5.00 15.38 26.12
N LYS A 78 4.32 15.15 27.26
CA LYS A 78 4.82 15.40 28.62
C LYS A 78 4.57 14.18 29.50
N LYS A 79 5.48 13.93 30.45
CA LYS A 79 5.51 12.73 31.29
C LYS A 79 4.22 12.47 32.08
N ASP A 80 3.51 13.52 32.48
CA ASP A 80 2.34 13.44 33.39
C ASP A 80 1.00 13.68 32.67
N MET A 81 1.00 13.65 31.33
CA MET A 81 -0.22 13.73 30.55
C MET A 81 -0.85 12.35 30.35
N LEU A 82 -2.17 12.32 30.20
CA LEU A 82 -2.90 11.12 29.80
C LEU A 82 -2.42 10.65 28.40
N ARG A 83 -2.44 9.32 28.20
CA ARG A 83 -2.23 8.70 26.89
C ARG A 83 -3.27 9.29 25.91
N PRO A 84 -2.84 9.97 24.82
CA PRO A 84 -3.78 10.44 23.82
C PRO A 84 -4.50 9.26 23.15
N PRO A 85 -5.77 9.46 22.70
CA PRO A 85 -6.48 8.44 21.94
C PRO A 85 -5.86 8.26 20.55
N VAL A 86 -6.35 7.28 19.78
CA VAL A 86 -5.98 7.13 18.36
C VAL A 86 -6.28 8.41 17.59
N GLY A 87 -5.31 8.83 16.77
CA GLY A 87 -5.40 10.05 15.97
C GLY A 87 -6.28 9.90 14.74
N SER A 88 -6.17 10.88 13.83
CA SER A 88 -6.83 10.81 12.52
C SER A 88 -5.83 11.01 11.39
N PHE A 89 -5.99 10.27 10.29
CA PHE A 89 -5.16 10.38 9.10
C PHE A 89 -6.07 10.49 7.89
N LYS A 90 -6.13 11.67 7.28
CA LYS A 90 -7.04 11.90 6.15
C LYS A 90 -6.54 12.86 5.08
N ASN A 91 -7.15 12.78 3.90
CA ASN A 91 -6.99 13.73 2.81
C ASN A 91 -5.52 13.88 2.38
N VAL A 92 -4.96 12.80 1.85
CA VAL A 92 -3.58 12.75 1.37
C VAL A 92 -3.55 12.46 -0.13
N THR A 93 -2.86 13.32 -0.87
CA THR A 93 -2.63 13.13 -2.30
C THR A 93 -1.14 12.98 -2.55
N VAL A 94 -0.75 11.88 -3.19
CA VAL A 94 0.62 11.65 -3.67
C VAL A 94 0.58 11.51 -5.18
N SER A 95 1.34 12.34 -5.90
CA SER A 95 1.35 12.34 -7.36
C SER A 95 2.73 12.43 -7.99
N ASN A 96 2.85 11.87 -9.19
CA ASN A 96 4.07 11.95 -10.01
C ASN A 96 5.31 11.47 -9.23
N VAL A 97 5.29 10.21 -8.81
CA VAL A 97 6.39 9.59 -8.06
C VAL A 97 7.03 8.51 -8.89
N ILE A 98 8.36 8.55 -9.02
CA ILE A 98 9.16 7.48 -9.59
C ILE A 98 10.08 6.94 -8.51
N ALA A 99 10.08 5.63 -8.28
CA ALA A 99 10.99 4.97 -7.36
C ALA A 99 11.71 3.79 -8.03
N THR A 100 13.04 3.73 -7.90
CA THR A 100 13.87 2.64 -8.44
C THR A 100 14.78 2.04 -7.37
N GLU A 101 15.27 0.83 -7.65
CA GLU A 101 16.10 0.05 -6.72
C GLU A 101 15.43 -0.03 -5.35
N VAL A 102 14.14 -0.38 -5.31
CA VAL A 102 13.39 -0.47 -4.05
C VAL A 102 13.51 -1.88 -3.47
N SER A 103 13.73 -2.01 -2.16
CA SER A 103 13.81 -3.33 -1.54
C SER A 103 12.54 -4.18 -1.73
N PRO A 104 12.59 -5.52 -1.57
CA PRO A 104 11.42 -6.38 -1.69
C PRO A 104 10.35 -6.25 -0.58
N ILE A 105 10.45 -5.30 0.36
CA ILE A 105 9.50 -5.23 1.50
C ILE A 105 8.05 -4.99 1.05
N GLY A 106 7.83 -4.11 0.07
CA GLY A 106 6.52 -3.62 -0.36
C GLY A 106 6.09 -2.34 0.37
N CYS A 107 5.16 -1.58 -0.21
CA CYS A 107 4.59 -0.39 0.43
C CYS A 107 3.49 -0.75 1.42
N SER A 108 3.31 0.07 2.45
CA SER A 108 2.24 -0.10 3.44
C SER A 108 1.41 1.17 3.57
N ILE A 109 0.09 1.03 3.47
CA ILE A 109 -0.91 2.07 3.79
C ILE A 109 -1.88 1.44 4.79
N THR A 110 -1.63 1.64 6.08
CA THR A 110 -2.27 0.85 7.14
C THR A 110 -2.86 1.72 8.24
N GLY A 111 -4.18 1.65 8.38
CA GLY A 111 -4.92 2.14 9.54
C GLY A 111 -4.98 1.11 10.66
N LEU A 112 -5.98 1.25 11.53
CA LEU A 112 -6.32 0.29 12.57
C LEU A 112 -7.79 -0.11 12.45
N PRO A 113 -8.20 -1.27 12.99
CA PRO A 113 -9.61 -1.61 13.15
C PRO A 113 -10.36 -0.46 13.85
N GLY A 114 -11.46 0.00 13.25
CA GLY A 114 -12.25 1.13 13.76
C GLY A 114 -11.64 2.53 13.53
N HIS A 115 -10.39 2.63 13.06
CA HIS A 115 -9.69 3.88 12.77
C HIS A 115 -9.01 3.80 11.40
N PRO A 116 -9.79 3.87 10.31
CA PRO A 116 -9.22 3.79 8.97
C PRO A 116 -8.39 5.02 8.63
N ILE A 117 -7.42 4.85 7.72
CA ILE A 117 -6.89 5.99 6.96
C ILE A 117 -7.97 6.41 5.94
N GLU A 118 -8.25 7.70 5.83
CA GLU A 118 -9.36 8.21 4.99
C GLU A 118 -8.87 9.05 3.80
N ASN A 119 -9.48 8.89 2.62
CA ASN A 119 -9.28 9.75 1.45
C ASN A 119 -7.81 9.87 1.02
N VAL A 120 -7.25 8.77 0.53
CA VAL A 120 -5.88 8.73 -0.02
C VAL A 120 -5.95 8.58 -1.53
N THR A 121 -5.24 9.43 -2.25
CA THR A 121 -5.07 9.32 -3.70
C THR A 121 -3.60 9.14 -4.05
N LEU A 122 -3.31 8.07 -4.80
CA LEU A 122 -2.04 7.83 -5.45
C LEU A 122 -2.24 7.96 -6.97
N SER A 123 -1.64 8.98 -7.60
CA SER A 123 -1.81 9.23 -9.04
C SER A 123 -0.48 9.34 -9.79
N ASN A 124 -0.33 8.68 -10.93
CA ASN A 124 0.91 8.71 -11.73
C ASN A 124 2.13 8.23 -10.91
N ILE A 125 2.06 6.99 -10.44
CA ILE A 125 3.07 6.38 -9.57
C ILE A 125 3.78 5.27 -10.35
N ASN A 126 5.11 5.28 -10.37
CA ASN A 126 5.92 4.24 -11.00
C ASN A 126 6.96 3.71 -10.01
N LEU A 127 6.78 2.47 -9.54
CA LEU A 127 7.64 1.85 -8.53
C LEU A 127 8.30 0.58 -9.09
N SER A 128 9.62 0.54 -9.05
CA SER A 128 10.43 -0.62 -9.43
C SER A 128 11.14 -1.22 -8.23
N PHE A 129 10.67 -2.40 -7.83
CA PHE A 129 11.20 -3.20 -6.73
C PHE A 129 12.26 -4.18 -7.23
N ASP A 130 13.14 -4.61 -6.34
CA ASP A 130 14.11 -5.68 -6.63
C ASP A 130 13.38 -7.01 -6.93
N GLY A 131 12.26 -7.28 -6.25
CA GLY A 131 11.53 -8.55 -6.32
C GLY A 131 12.31 -9.72 -5.72
N GLY A 132 11.93 -10.95 -6.05
CA GLY A 132 12.64 -12.16 -5.62
C GLY A 132 12.02 -12.91 -4.45
N GLU A 133 10.78 -12.59 -4.06
CA GLU A 133 10.10 -13.31 -2.98
C GLU A 133 9.24 -14.47 -3.49
N GLU A 134 9.15 -15.50 -2.64
CA GLU A 134 8.46 -16.75 -2.94
C GLU A 134 6.95 -16.67 -2.72
N LYS A 135 6.21 -17.56 -3.40
CA LYS A 135 4.73 -17.59 -3.39
C LYS A 135 4.16 -17.78 -1.98
N ALA A 136 4.86 -18.52 -1.12
CA ALA A 136 4.44 -18.76 0.27
C ALA A 136 4.20 -17.46 1.05
N LEU A 137 4.94 -16.40 0.73
CA LEU A 137 4.80 -15.10 1.40
C LEU A 137 3.48 -14.40 1.06
N ALA A 138 2.83 -14.74 -0.06
CA ALA A 138 1.53 -14.18 -0.45
C ALA A 138 0.41 -14.50 0.56
N ALA A 139 0.48 -15.67 1.20
CA ALA A 139 -0.49 -16.11 2.21
C ALA A 139 -0.17 -15.61 3.63
N ARG A 140 0.92 -14.86 3.82
CA ARG A 140 1.35 -14.40 5.14
C ARG A 140 0.33 -13.47 5.79
N ALA A 141 -0.04 -13.78 7.03
CA ALA A 141 -0.78 -12.88 7.89
C ALA A 141 0.14 -11.75 8.42
N VAL A 142 -0.36 -10.53 8.42
CA VAL A 142 0.35 -9.35 8.90
C VAL A 142 -0.28 -8.92 10.24
N ALA A 143 0.51 -8.87 11.32
CA ALA A 143 0.00 -8.48 12.65
C ALA A 143 -0.45 -7.00 12.68
N GLU A 144 -1.32 -6.63 13.64
CA GLU A 144 -1.83 -5.25 13.77
C GLU A 144 -0.79 -4.24 14.28
N LEU A 145 0.04 -4.65 15.25
CA LEU A 145 1.11 -3.83 15.84
C LEU A 145 0.69 -2.37 16.16
N PRO A 146 -0.40 -2.14 16.92
CA PRO A 146 -0.92 -0.79 17.16
C PRO A 146 0.09 0.12 17.87
N GLU A 147 0.81 -0.39 18.86
CA GLU A 147 1.72 0.40 19.72
C GLU A 147 3.18 0.42 19.24
N GLN A 148 3.51 -0.39 18.23
CA GLN A 148 4.89 -0.57 17.74
C GLN A 148 5.42 0.73 17.12
N TYR A 149 6.72 1.01 17.32
CA TYR A 149 7.38 2.13 16.66
C TYR A 149 7.24 2.02 15.13
N PRO A 150 6.76 3.07 14.44
CA PRO A 150 6.32 2.97 13.05
C PRO A 150 7.52 3.06 12.07
N GLU A 151 8.51 2.19 12.21
CA GLU A 151 9.54 2.05 11.18
C GLU A 151 8.93 1.41 9.93
N SER A 152 9.30 1.86 8.73
CA SER A 152 8.73 1.36 7.48
C SER A 152 8.84 -0.15 7.26
N GLY A 153 9.82 -0.80 7.90
CA GLY A 153 10.01 -2.25 7.90
C GLY A 153 9.31 -3.00 9.05
N MET A 154 8.50 -2.35 9.89
CA MET A 154 7.92 -2.92 11.12
C MET A 154 7.11 -4.20 10.90
N PHE A 155 6.52 -4.37 9.71
CA PHE A 155 5.75 -5.56 9.35
C PHE A 155 6.60 -6.67 8.71
N GLY A 156 7.89 -6.45 8.51
CA GLY A 156 8.73 -7.30 7.65
C GLY A 156 8.26 -7.26 6.20
N LYS A 157 8.63 -8.28 5.41
CA LYS A 157 8.21 -8.38 4.01
C LYS A 157 6.70 -8.65 3.93
N LEU A 158 5.99 -7.82 3.17
CA LEU A 158 4.53 -7.86 3.05
C LEU A 158 4.08 -8.93 2.04
N PRO A 159 2.81 -9.37 2.09
CA PRO A 159 2.25 -10.31 1.10
C PRO A 159 2.03 -9.68 -0.28
N ALA A 160 2.29 -8.38 -0.43
CA ALA A 160 2.32 -7.69 -1.71
C ALA A 160 3.73 -7.15 -1.97
N TYR A 161 4.25 -7.32 -3.19
CA TYR A 161 5.50 -6.67 -3.58
C TYR A 161 5.31 -5.17 -3.83
N GLY A 162 4.10 -4.75 -4.23
CA GLY A 162 3.77 -3.37 -4.58
C GLY A 162 3.14 -2.60 -3.43
N LEU A 163 1.82 -2.78 -3.24
CA LEU A 163 1.03 -2.05 -2.25
C LEU A 163 0.27 -3.02 -1.34
N PHE A 164 0.44 -2.89 -0.02
CA PHE A 164 -0.41 -3.50 0.99
C PHE A 164 -1.23 -2.40 1.68
N CYS A 165 -2.55 -2.44 1.49
CA CYS A 165 -3.48 -1.46 2.04
C CYS A 165 -4.41 -2.14 3.03
N ARG A 166 -4.46 -1.69 4.29
CA ARG A 166 -5.34 -2.27 5.31
C ARG A 166 -6.03 -1.22 6.17
N HIS A 167 -7.32 -1.39 6.45
CA HIS A 167 -8.14 -0.42 7.20
C HIS A 167 -8.09 0.96 6.53
N VAL A 168 -8.61 1.05 5.32
CA VAL A 168 -8.61 2.29 4.53
C VAL A 168 -10.01 2.59 4.00
N LYS A 169 -10.43 3.85 4.02
CA LYS A 169 -11.69 4.30 3.43
C LYS A 169 -11.43 5.38 2.39
N GLY A 170 -11.90 5.23 1.16
CA GLY A 170 -11.65 6.18 0.08
C GLY A 170 -10.21 6.11 -0.42
N LEU A 171 -9.80 4.96 -0.96
CA LEU A 171 -8.49 4.80 -1.60
C LEU A 171 -8.64 4.89 -3.12
N THR A 172 -7.92 5.81 -3.75
CA THR A 172 -7.86 5.94 -5.21
C THR A 172 -6.45 5.68 -5.72
N LEU A 173 -6.31 4.73 -6.63
CA LEU A 173 -5.11 4.44 -7.40
C LEU A 173 -5.38 4.79 -8.86
N SER A 174 -4.67 5.78 -9.42
CA SER A 174 -4.87 6.23 -10.80
C SER A 174 -3.53 6.26 -11.54
N ASN A 175 -3.41 5.53 -12.65
CA ASN A 175 -2.18 5.42 -13.43
C ASN A 175 -0.99 4.96 -12.56
N VAL A 176 -1.10 3.76 -12.00
CA VAL A 176 -0.07 3.18 -11.13
C VAL A 176 0.65 2.04 -11.86
N ALA A 177 1.97 2.15 -11.99
CA ALA A 177 2.85 1.14 -12.55
C ALA A 177 3.69 0.48 -11.45
N LEU A 178 3.60 -0.84 -11.33
CA LEU A 178 4.35 -1.64 -10.36
C LEU A 178 5.22 -2.65 -11.11
N ARG A 179 6.54 -2.64 -10.83
CA ARG A 179 7.55 -3.45 -11.50
C ARG A 179 8.44 -4.18 -10.51
N THR A 180 8.99 -5.30 -10.94
CA THR A 180 9.97 -6.08 -10.18
C THR A 180 11.10 -6.48 -11.10
N ALA A 181 12.35 -6.32 -10.68
CA ALA A 181 13.52 -6.73 -11.48
C ALA A 181 13.67 -8.25 -11.55
N LYS A 182 13.43 -8.95 -10.43
CA LYS A 182 13.44 -10.42 -10.32
C LYS A 182 12.00 -10.97 -10.25
N PRO A 183 11.80 -12.26 -10.57
CA PRO A 183 10.53 -12.93 -10.30
C PRO A 183 10.11 -12.76 -8.84
N ASP A 184 8.96 -12.13 -8.62
CA ASP A 184 8.32 -12.03 -7.32
C ASP A 184 6.96 -12.70 -7.43
N LEU A 185 6.74 -13.72 -6.61
CA LEU A 185 5.58 -14.61 -6.71
C LEU A 185 4.44 -14.20 -5.77
N ARG A 186 4.56 -13.05 -5.11
CA ARG A 186 3.51 -12.44 -4.30
C ARG A 186 2.49 -11.69 -5.15
N HIS A 187 1.45 -11.18 -4.49
CA HIS A 187 0.50 -10.24 -5.07
C HIS A 187 1.19 -8.92 -5.45
N ALA A 188 0.65 -8.22 -6.45
CA ALA A 188 1.05 -6.82 -6.70
C ALA A 188 0.38 -5.86 -5.72
N LEU A 189 -0.91 -6.11 -5.46
CA LEU A 189 -1.76 -5.32 -4.58
C LEU A 189 -2.55 -6.23 -3.65
N VAL A 190 -2.54 -5.90 -2.37
CA VAL A 190 -3.44 -6.47 -1.37
C VAL A 190 -4.24 -5.35 -0.74
N CYS A 191 -5.56 -5.50 -0.69
CA CYS A 191 -6.46 -4.65 0.07
C CYS A 191 -7.22 -5.51 1.08
N ASP A 192 -7.15 -5.14 2.35
CA ASP A 192 -7.75 -5.86 3.47
C ASP A 192 -8.56 -4.87 4.33
N ASP A 193 -9.86 -5.10 4.50
CA ASP A 193 -10.78 -4.16 5.14
C ASP A 193 -10.67 -2.75 4.54
N VAL A 194 -10.94 -2.65 3.23
CA VAL A 194 -10.96 -1.38 2.49
C VAL A 194 -12.38 -1.04 2.05
N GLN A 195 -12.77 0.22 2.22
CA GLN A 195 -14.07 0.75 1.79
C GLN A 195 -13.86 1.82 0.72
N ASP A 196 -14.72 1.86 -0.30
CA ASP A 196 -14.68 2.85 -1.37
C ASP A 196 -13.31 2.87 -2.10
N LEU A 197 -12.95 1.74 -2.70
CA LEU A 197 -11.72 1.57 -3.49
C LEU A 197 -11.96 1.96 -4.96
N ALA A 198 -11.10 2.79 -5.52
CA ALA A 198 -11.05 3.08 -6.96
C ALA A 198 -9.67 2.73 -7.53
N ILE A 199 -9.64 1.89 -8.55
CA ILE A 199 -8.43 1.52 -9.30
C ILE A 199 -8.67 1.85 -10.77
N GLU A 200 -7.84 2.73 -11.31
CA GLU A 200 -7.88 3.14 -12.70
C GLU A 200 -6.49 3.02 -13.32
N ASN A 201 -6.40 2.28 -14.43
CA ASN A 201 -5.16 2.10 -15.20
C ASN A 201 -4.00 1.55 -14.34
N LEU A 202 -4.26 0.50 -13.56
CA LEU A 202 -3.20 -0.23 -12.86
C LEU A 202 -2.45 -1.13 -13.86
N ASP A 203 -1.14 -0.98 -13.90
CA ASP A 203 -0.22 -1.80 -14.67
C ASP A 203 0.81 -2.44 -13.73
N ALA A 204 0.58 -3.70 -13.38
CA ALA A 204 1.42 -4.43 -12.44
C ALA A 204 2.08 -5.65 -13.10
N LYS A 205 3.38 -5.84 -12.83
CA LYS A 205 4.14 -6.98 -13.33
C LYS A 205 3.62 -8.28 -12.71
N TYR A 206 3.30 -9.24 -13.57
CA TYR A 206 3.01 -10.62 -13.18
C TYR A 206 4.14 -11.56 -13.65
N TRP A 207 4.41 -12.59 -12.86
CA TRP A 207 5.33 -13.68 -13.20
C TRP A 207 4.57 -15.02 -13.23
N PRO A 208 4.83 -15.91 -14.20
CA PRO A 208 4.21 -17.23 -14.23
C PRO A 208 4.39 -17.98 -12.90
N GLY A 209 3.31 -18.59 -12.41
CA GLY A 209 3.31 -19.32 -11.14
C GLY A 209 3.10 -18.46 -9.90
N ALA A 210 3.10 -17.13 -10.01
CA ALA A 210 2.83 -16.22 -8.91
C ALA A 210 1.42 -16.41 -8.32
N ALA A 211 1.18 -15.80 -7.16
CA ALA A 211 -0.16 -15.62 -6.63
C ALA A 211 -1.00 -14.70 -7.54
N THR A 212 -2.31 -14.68 -7.31
CA THR A 212 -3.26 -13.79 -7.99
C THR A 212 -2.77 -12.34 -8.00
N LEU A 213 -2.97 -11.58 -9.08
CA LEU A 213 -2.37 -10.25 -9.19
C LEU A 213 -2.85 -9.29 -8.09
N LEU A 214 -4.16 -9.27 -7.85
CA LEU A 214 -4.82 -8.47 -6.82
C LEU A 214 -5.53 -9.39 -5.82
N ARG A 215 -5.42 -9.10 -4.52
CA ARG A 215 -6.21 -9.77 -3.47
C ARG A 215 -7.02 -8.76 -2.68
N LEU A 216 -8.32 -8.95 -2.63
CA LEU A 216 -9.27 -8.13 -1.88
C LEU A 216 -9.95 -8.99 -0.80
N THR A 217 -9.71 -8.64 0.46
CA THR A 217 -10.28 -9.33 1.62
C THR A 217 -11.15 -8.34 2.41
N GLY A 218 -12.43 -8.66 2.61
CA GLY A 218 -13.38 -7.78 3.29
C GLY A 218 -13.54 -6.39 2.64
N VAL A 219 -13.39 -6.28 1.31
CA VAL A 219 -13.47 -5.00 0.59
C VAL A 219 -14.91 -4.66 0.24
N ARG A 220 -15.36 -3.45 0.60
CA ARG A 220 -16.74 -3.00 0.42
C ARG A 220 -16.78 -1.80 -0.53
N GLY A 221 -17.31 -2.03 -1.73
CA GLY A 221 -17.34 -1.02 -2.78
C GLY A 221 -15.97 -0.86 -3.43
N ALA A 222 -15.78 -1.46 -4.60
CA ALA A 222 -14.58 -1.28 -5.41
C ALA A 222 -14.93 -1.06 -6.88
N LEU A 223 -14.32 -0.07 -7.52
CA LEU A 223 -14.37 0.13 -8.97
C LEU A 223 -12.97 -0.10 -9.55
N ILE A 224 -12.82 -1.09 -10.42
CA ILE A 224 -11.56 -1.41 -11.09
C ILE A 224 -11.77 -1.29 -12.60
N ARG A 225 -11.06 -0.34 -13.23
CA ARG A 225 -11.23 -0.01 -14.65
C ARG A 225 -9.94 0.33 -15.38
N GLY A 226 -9.98 0.25 -16.70
CA GLY A 226 -8.88 0.65 -17.59
C GLY A 226 -7.60 -0.18 -17.45
N CYS A 227 -7.65 -1.30 -16.72
CA CYS A 227 -6.50 -2.18 -16.53
C CYS A 227 -6.32 -3.09 -17.74
N ARG A 228 -5.05 -3.43 -18.05
CA ARG A 228 -4.69 -4.38 -19.13
C ARG A 228 -3.75 -5.50 -18.62
N PRO A 229 -4.15 -6.24 -17.58
CA PRO A 229 -3.29 -7.23 -16.92
C PRO A 229 -2.79 -8.32 -17.87
N GLN A 230 -1.50 -8.65 -17.78
CA GLN A 230 -0.87 -9.74 -18.53
C GLN A 230 -0.61 -10.93 -17.59
N VAL A 231 -1.68 -11.66 -17.26
CA VAL A 231 -1.70 -12.70 -16.22
C VAL A 231 -1.96 -14.07 -16.87
N SER A 232 -0.97 -14.52 -17.64
CA SER A 232 -1.05 -15.82 -18.32
C SER A 232 -0.97 -16.98 -17.32
N GLY A 233 -1.95 -17.87 -17.35
CA GLY A 233 -2.03 -19.05 -16.47
C GLY A 233 -2.25 -18.74 -14.98
N GLY A 234 -2.66 -17.52 -14.65
CA GLY A 234 -2.97 -17.10 -13.27
C GLY A 234 -4.33 -16.41 -13.17
N ALA A 235 -4.63 -15.91 -11.97
CA ALA A 235 -5.83 -15.12 -11.72
C ALA A 235 -5.52 -13.62 -11.63
N PHE A 236 -6.41 -12.77 -12.16
CA PHE A 236 -6.30 -11.32 -12.00
C PHE A 236 -6.74 -10.88 -10.60
N LEU A 237 -7.88 -11.36 -10.13
CA LEU A 237 -8.50 -10.93 -8.87
C LEU A 237 -8.77 -12.11 -7.93
N LYS A 238 -8.47 -11.95 -6.64
CA LYS A 238 -8.91 -12.88 -5.58
C LYS A 238 -9.83 -12.12 -4.64
N LEU A 239 -11.00 -12.67 -4.37
CA LEU A 239 -11.98 -12.14 -3.42
C LEU A 239 -12.13 -13.09 -2.23
N GLU A 240 -12.02 -12.56 -1.01
CA GLU A 240 -12.12 -13.31 0.25
C GLU A 240 -12.90 -12.51 1.31
N GLY A 241 -13.45 -13.18 2.31
CA GLY A 241 -14.11 -12.55 3.45
C GLY A 241 -15.59 -12.24 3.19
N SER A 242 -16.45 -12.59 4.15
CA SER A 242 -17.91 -12.44 4.05
C SER A 242 -18.41 -11.02 3.80
N GLU A 243 -17.62 -10.02 4.23
CA GLU A 243 -17.94 -8.61 4.03
C GLU A 243 -17.62 -8.11 2.60
N THR A 244 -16.91 -8.90 1.78
CA THR A 244 -16.55 -8.48 0.42
C THR A 244 -17.79 -8.34 -0.45
N SER A 245 -18.02 -7.12 -0.96
CA SER A 245 -19.24 -6.77 -1.68
C SER A 245 -19.05 -5.58 -2.61
N ASN A 246 -19.92 -5.48 -3.63
CA ASN A 246 -19.97 -4.36 -4.57
C ASN A 246 -18.65 -4.11 -5.31
N ILE A 247 -18.02 -5.17 -5.81
CA ILE A 247 -16.81 -5.14 -6.62
C ILE A 247 -17.21 -5.06 -8.08
N VAL A 248 -16.83 -3.97 -8.76
CA VAL A 248 -17.16 -3.70 -10.15
C VAL A 248 -15.88 -3.72 -11.00
N LEU A 249 -15.84 -4.63 -11.97
CA LEU A 249 -14.84 -4.62 -13.04
C LEU A 249 -15.47 -4.02 -14.29
N THR A 250 -14.92 -2.94 -14.83
CA THR A 250 -15.44 -2.39 -16.09
C THR A 250 -14.39 -1.74 -16.98
N GLY A 251 -14.54 -1.88 -18.30
CA GLY A 251 -13.61 -1.28 -19.27
C GLY A 251 -12.16 -1.75 -19.10
N ASN A 252 -11.96 -3.03 -18.73
CA ASN A 252 -10.64 -3.65 -18.64
C ASN A 252 -10.38 -4.53 -19.85
N ASP A 253 -9.14 -4.56 -20.35
CA ASP A 253 -8.71 -5.54 -21.33
C ASP A 253 -8.19 -6.77 -20.59
N LEU A 254 -9.03 -7.80 -20.49
CA LEU A 254 -8.74 -9.05 -19.77
C LEU A 254 -8.33 -10.18 -20.72
N SER A 255 -8.06 -9.87 -22.00
CA SER A 255 -7.69 -10.88 -23.01
C SER A 255 -6.42 -11.66 -22.66
N GLY A 256 -5.51 -11.06 -21.90
CA GLY A 256 -4.26 -11.66 -21.41
C GLY A 256 -4.38 -12.39 -20.06
N VAL A 257 -5.59 -12.60 -19.54
CA VAL A 257 -5.84 -13.17 -18.20
C VAL A 257 -6.39 -14.59 -18.32
N GLY A 258 -5.73 -15.54 -17.65
CA GLY A 258 -6.19 -16.94 -17.60
C GLY A 258 -7.48 -17.13 -16.80
N ASN A 259 -7.56 -16.55 -15.61
CA ASN A 259 -8.76 -16.52 -14.77
C ASN A 259 -9.05 -15.08 -14.30
N VAL A 260 -10.23 -14.55 -14.57
CA VAL A 260 -10.57 -13.17 -14.16
C VAL A 260 -10.64 -13.04 -12.65
N ALA A 261 -11.34 -13.97 -11.98
CA ALA A 261 -11.56 -13.91 -10.54
C ALA A 261 -11.56 -15.30 -9.88
N ASP A 262 -10.85 -15.40 -8.77
CA ASP A 262 -10.95 -16.49 -7.79
C ASP A 262 -11.78 -15.98 -6.60
N VAL A 263 -12.99 -16.50 -6.44
CA VAL A 263 -13.96 -16.05 -5.43
C VAL A 263 -14.10 -17.13 -4.37
N ALA A 264 -13.66 -16.82 -3.14
CA ALA A 264 -13.75 -17.75 -2.02
C ALA A 264 -15.21 -18.03 -1.62
N GLY A 265 -15.44 -19.20 -1.01
CA GLY A 265 -16.79 -19.68 -0.71
C GLY A 265 -17.54 -18.87 0.37
N ASP A 266 -16.84 -18.05 1.13
CA ASP A 266 -17.41 -17.12 2.11
C ASP A 266 -17.86 -15.79 1.49
N VAL A 267 -17.51 -15.52 0.23
CA VAL A 267 -17.93 -14.31 -0.49
C VAL A 267 -19.28 -14.53 -1.18
N ALA A 268 -20.19 -13.57 -1.04
CA ALA A 268 -21.48 -13.63 -1.72
C ALA A 268 -21.32 -13.69 -3.24
N LYS A 269 -22.08 -14.55 -3.93
CA LYS A 269 -21.99 -14.71 -5.40
C LYS A 269 -22.29 -13.43 -6.18
N THR A 270 -23.04 -12.51 -5.58
CA THR A 270 -23.40 -11.20 -6.15
C THR A 270 -22.35 -10.11 -5.88
N ALA A 271 -21.28 -10.44 -5.14
CA ALA A 271 -20.26 -9.47 -4.75
C ALA A 271 -19.48 -8.90 -5.95
N LEU A 272 -19.33 -9.68 -7.04
CA LEU A 272 -18.60 -9.29 -8.23
C LEU A 272 -19.55 -9.03 -9.40
N VAL A 273 -19.43 -7.85 -9.99
CA VAL A 273 -20.16 -7.45 -11.20
C VAL A 273 -19.14 -7.06 -12.27
N GLN A 274 -19.16 -7.74 -13.40
CA GLN A 274 -18.31 -7.44 -14.55
C GLN A 274 -19.16 -6.77 -15.65
N LYS A 275 -18.77 -5.58 -16.10
CA LYS A 275 -19.47 -4.78 -17.13
C LYS A 275 -18.57 -4.35 -18.27
#